data_AF-A0A955P2U5-F1
#
_entry.id   AF-A0A955P2U5-F1
#
_cell.length_a   1.000
_cell.length_b   1.000
_cell.length_c   1.000
_cell.angle_alpha   90.00
_cell.angle_beta   90.00
_cell.angle_gamma   90.00
#
_symmetry.space_group_name_H-M   'P 1'
#
loop_
_entity.id
_entity.type
_entity.pdbx_description
1 polymer ?
#
loop_
_entity_poly.entity_id
_entity_poly.type
_entity_poly.pdbx_seq_one_letter_code
_entity_poly.pdbx_strand_id
1 'polypeptide(L)'
;ESGARTLGEYFAVNQHREKIRGKYLDRQMVQDEFNLLWDKQSEFHDSLRDPALRNKIHHAIFYQRPLKPTDDLIGRCTLEGEEPRAPRASWYAQRYRIVQEANDLRIVDIDGTERPLSSEPPTDQRQKFLNELSSRKEWAVDRIKQHFGLREHQHLSIERGERKKVAGNSVEAGLRKLFKKDFTSDPMRYIEIYEEALDLEQEVFEEKAQDQWSLSPDQVTGLFKLVSTQPKGYTNFSIKAIKNLLPHLEAGMTLPKAKETAGYIEEEVDDTLNRLPLPDEVVPNLTNPIVKKALFEVRRVVNAIVREYGKPKKIVVELGRDTKGSARERDEMLRRNKRREAERERIEATLREGGIPHPSGTDVLKYRLWEECDRQCPYTGRMIGFQQLFGPTPEVQIEHIMPYSRSLDDSAANKTLCFIDENANKGNRTPFEHYGGDPDKWEEFLVRVSRVKDFRKRRKLKQKNIDLGECISRQLNDSRYISKQVRLYLRTLGIPVDVTRGQVTHKLRHCWGLNSILNPDGDFKNRDDHRHHAIDAVVVALTNAYHLNRLSKSYHFEEGIREFTMPWEGFRKQVKAVVDDIVVSHRVTRK
;
A
#
# COMPACT_ATOMS: atom_id res chain seq x y z
N GLU A 1 -26.28 -17.20 27.79
CA GLU A 1 -25.90 -16.62 29.10
C GLU A 1 -27.05 -15.89 29.81
N SER A 2 -27.90 -15.10 29.14
CA SER A 2 -29.03 -14.41 29.82
C SER A 2 -30.31 -15.26 29.96
N GLY A 3 -30.50 -16.29 29.13
CA GLY A 3 -31.74 -17.09 29.09
C GLY A 3 -32.94 -16.39 28.46
N ALA A 4 -32.78 -15.15 27.98
CA ALA A 4 -33.82 -14.41 27.26
C ALA A 4 -34.02 -14.94 25.84
N ARG A 5 -35.28 -14.98 25.38
CA ARG A 5 -35.69 -15.48 24.06
C ARG A 5 -35.60 -14.43 22.97
N THR A 6 -35.70 -13.15 23.34
CA THR A 6 -35.67 -12.00 22.42
C THR A 6 -34.80 -10.88 23.01
N LEU A 7 -34.35 -9.93 22.19
CA LEU A 7 -33.66 -8.72 22.68
C LEU A 7 -34.64 -7.87 23.49
N GLY A 8 -35.91 -7.81 23.08
CA GLY A 8 -36.98 -7.16 23.85
C GLY A 8 -37.09 -7.70 25.27
N GLU A 9 -37.14 -9.03 25.45
CA GLU A 9 -37.16 -9.67 26.77
C GLU A 9 -35.89 -9.37 27.57
N TYR A 10 -34.72 -9.46 26.94
CA TYR A 10 -33.44 -9.14 27.57
C TYR A 10 -33.40 -7.70 28.09
N PHE A 11 -33.87 -6.74 27.30
CA PHE A 11 -33.89 -5.34 27.71
C PHE A 11 -34.96 -5.03 28.74
N ALA A 12 -36.15 -5.63 28.65
CA ALA A 12 -37.21 -5.44 29.64
C ALA A 12 -36.76 -5.86 31.05
N VAL A 13 -36.04 -6.97 31.16
CA VAL A 13 -35.49 -7.46 32.44
C VAL A 13 -34.38 -6.55 32.98
N ASN A 14 -33.61 -5.90 32.10
CA ASN A 14 -32.43 -5.10 32.48
C ASN A 14 -32.66 -3.58 32.45
N GLN A 15 -33.85 -3.10 32.09
CA GLN A 15 -34.14 -1.68 31.86
C GLN A 15 -33.89 -0.78 33.08
N HIS A 16 -33.98 -1.33 34.29
CA HIS A 16 -33.76 -0.60 35.53
C HIS A 16 -32.29 -0.56 35.97
N ARG A 17 -31.44 -1.39 35.36
CA ARG A 17 -30.02 -1.50 35.69
C ARG A 17 -29.15 -0.68 34.74
N GLU A 18 -29.55 -0.60 33.47
CA GLU A 18 -28.75 0.04 32.43
C GLU A 18 -29.63 0.75 31.39
N LYS A 19 -29.10 1.82 30.80
CA LYS A 19 -29.74 2.47 29.66
C LYS A 19 -29.78 1.53 28.46
N ILE A 20 -30.95 1.41 27.83
CA ILE A 20 -31.14 0.60 26.61
C ILE A 20 -30.48 1.28 25.40
N ARG A 21 -30.62 2.61 25.28
CA ARG A 21 -30.09 3.38 24.13
C ARG A 21 -28.56 3.47 24.17
N GLY A 22 -27.94 3.25 23.00
CA GLY A 22 -26.47 3.29 22.84
C GLY A 22 -25.80 1.92 22.89
N LYS A 23 -26.58 0.84 23.07
CA LYS A 23 -26.10 -0.53 22.96
C LYS A 23 -26.05 -0.97 21.49
N TYR A 24 -24.95 -1.62 21.12
CA TYR A 24 -24.77 -2.17 19.77
C TYR A 24 -25.26 -3.61 19.73
N LEU A 25 -26.05 -3.94 18.70
CA LEU A 25 -26.68 -5.24 18.53
C LEU A 25 -26.30 -5.82 17.17
N ASP A 26 -26.15 -7.13 17.13
CA ASP A 26 -25.92 -7.83 15.87
C ASP A 26 -27.21 -7.86 15.03
N ARG A 27 -27.06 -7.72 13.71
CA ARG A 27 -28.19 -7.76 12.78
C ARG A 27 -28.92 -9.10 12.85
N GLN A 28 -28.19 -10.20 12.99
CA GLN A 28 -28.74 -11.54 13.08
C GLN A 28 -29.62 -11.67 14.32
N MET A 29 -29.23 -11.10 15.46
CA MET A 29 -30.07 -11.12 16.67
C MET A 29 -31.42 -10.41 16.45
N VAL A 30 -31.42 -9.31 15.69
CA VAL A 30 -32.64 -8.58 15.34
C VAL A 30 -33.48 -9.37 14.32
N GLN A 31 -32.84 -10.06 13.37
CA GLN A 31 -33.53 -10.96 12.43
C GLN A 31 -34.15 -12.16 13.13
N ASP A 32 -33.43 -12.79 14.05
CA ASP A 32 -33.92 -13.93 14.83
C ASP A 32 -35.12 -13.53 15.69
N GLU A 33 -35.06 -12.36 16.34
CA GLU A 33 -36.21 -11.80 17.07
C GLU A 33 -37.38 -11.46 16.15
N PHE A 34 -37.12 -10.86 14.98
CA PHE A 34 -38.17 -10.60 14.00
C PHE A 34 -38.87 -11.90 13.58
N ASN A 35 -38.10 -12.95 13.27
CA ASN A 35 -38.64 -14.25 12.88
C ASN A 35 -39.49 -14.85 14.01
N LEU A 36 -38.97 -14.86 15.24
CA LEU A 36 -39.67 -15.41 16.39
C LEU A 36 -40.97 -14.66 16.71
N LEU A 37 -40.94 -13.32 16.63
CA LEU A 37 -42.13 -12.49 16.81
C LEU A 37 -43.14 -12.70 15.67
N TRP A 38 -42.69 -12.76 14.41
CA TRP A 38 -43.55 -12.98 13.26
C TRP A 38 -44.27 -14.32 13.35
N ASP A 39 -43.52 -15.39 13.58
CA ASP A 39 -44.03 -16.75 13.65
C ASP A 39 -45.08 -16.85 14.76
N LYS A 40 -44.80 -16.29 15.95
CA LYS A 40 -45.76 -16.28 17.06
C LYS A 40 -47.00 -15.43 16.79
N GLN A 41 -46.85 -14.23 16.23
CA GLN A 41 -47.98 -13.34 15.96
C GLN A 41 -48.88 -13.84 14.82
N SER A 42 -48.33 -14.61 13.87
CA SER A 42 -49.08 -15.22 12.78
C SER A 42 -50.09 -16.30 13.23
N GLU A 43 -49.92 -16.83 14.43
CA GLU A 43 -50.92 -17.71 15.07
C GLU A 43 -52.22 -16.94 15.40
N PHE A 44 -52.11 -15.65 15.74
CA PHE A 44 -53.22 -14.81 16.23
C PHE A 44 -53.80 -13.86 15.17
N HIS A 45 -53.06 -13.60 14.09
CA HIS A 45 -53.44 -12.62 13.07
C HIS A 45 -53.30 -13.19 11.65
N ASP A 46 -54.43 -13.47 11.00
CA ASP A 46 -54.47 -14.07 9.66
C ASP A 46 -53.72 -13.24 8.60
N SER A 47 -53.71 -11.92 8.72
CA SER A 47 -52.98 -11.03 7.80
C SER A 47 -51.45 -11.29 7.80
N LEU A 48 -50.89 -11.82 8.89
CA LEU A 48 -49.46 -12.11 9.01
C LEU A 48 -49.08 -13.49 8.43
N ARG A 49 -50.06 -14.27 7.97
CA ARG A 49 -49.82 -15.53 7.25
C ARG A 49 -49.51 -15.31 5.77
N ASP A 50 -49.66 -14.09 5.27
CA ASP A 50 -49.28 -13.71 3.91
C ASP A 50 -47.74 -13.63 3.75
N PRO A 51 -47.12 -14.51 2.95
CA PRO A 51 -45.69 -14.47 2.69
C PRO A 51 -45.22 -13.18 2.00
N ALA A 52 -46.09 -12.54 1.19
CA ALA A 52 -45.75 -11.30 0.50
C ALA A 52 -45.60 -10.14 1.49
N LEU A 53 -46.52 -10.04 2.47
CA LEU A 53 -46.41 -9.07 3.56
C LEU A 53 -45.16 -9.31 4.43
N ARG A 54 -44.87 -10.57 4.79
CA ARG A 54 -43.66 -10.94 5.55
C ARG A 54 -42.39 -10.48 4.83
N ASN A 55 -42.27 -10.79 3.54
CA ASN A 55 -41.13 -10.40 2.73
C ASN A 55 -41.02 -8.88 2.61
N LYS A 56 -42.14 -8.16 2.43
CA LYS A 56 -42.15 -6.70 2.34
C LYS A 56 -41.62 -6.04 3.62
N ILE A 57 -42.07 -6.52 4.78
CA ILE A 57 -41.64 -5.98 6.09
C ILE A 57 -40.19 -6.38 6.38
N HIS A 58 -39.85 -7.66 6.17
CA HIS A 58 -38.48 -8.14 6.32
C HIS A 58 -37.52 -7.34 5.44
N HIS A 59 -37.86 -7.10 4.18
CA HIS A 59 -37.07 -6.26 3.28
C HIS A 59 -37.01 -4.81 3.78
N ALA A 60 -38.10 -4.22 4.27
CA ALA A 60 -38.07 -2.85 4.80
C ALA A 60 -37.10 -2.68 6.00
N ILE A 61 -36.98 -3.71 6.85
CA ILE A 61 -36.13 -3.68 8.04
C ILE A 61 -34.68 -4.08 7.70
N PHE A 62 -34.51 -5.11 6.85
CA PHE A 62 -33.24 -5.80 6.63
C PHE A 62 -32.71 -5.72 5.20
N TYR A 63 -33.25 -4.87 4.34
CA TYR A 63 -32.58 -4.58 3.09
C TYR A 63 -31.37 -3.68 3.33
N GLN A 64 -30.25 -4.04 2.71
CA GLN A 64 -29.08 -3.19 2.60
C GLN A 64 -28.71 -3.15 1.13
N ARG A 65 -28.46 -1.94 0.61
CA ARG A 65 -27.96 -1.82 -0.77
C ARG A 65 -26.64 -2.57 -0.88
N PRO A 66 -26.43 -3.34 -1.96
CA PRO A 66 -25.12 -3.92 -2.22
C PRO A 66 -24.07 -2.82 -2.28
N LEU A 67 -22.82 -3.17 -1.95
CA LEU A 67 -21.72 -2.24 -2.13
C LEU A 67 -21.64 -1.85 -3.61
N LYS A 68 -21.31 -0.59 -3.89
CA LYS A 68 -21.14 -0.15 -5.27
C LYS A 68 -20.04 -0.97 -5.94
N PRO A 69 -20.24 -1.42 -7.20
CA PRO A 69 -19.16 -1.93 -8.02
C PRO A 69 -18.00 -0.94 -8.02
N THR A 70 -16.77 -1.46 -7.98
CA THR A 70 -15.55 -0.64 -7.88
C THR A 70 -14.74 -0.65 -9.17
N ASP A 71 -15.37 -1.00 -10.29
CA ASP A 71 -14.68 -1.17 -11.58
C ASP A 71 -14.14 0.16 -12.11
N ASP A 72 -14.82 1.26 -11.79
CA ASP A 72 -14.39 2.63 -12.08
C ASP A 72 -13.15 3.05 -11.28
N LEU A 73 -12.87 2.37 -10.15
CA LEU A 73 -11.68 2.61 -9.33
C LEU A 73 -10.44 1.87 -9.87
N ILE A 74 -10.60 0.99 -10.86
CA ILE A 74 -9.48 0.28 -11.48
C ILE A 74 -8.62 1.28 -12.25
N GLY A 75 -7.35 1.35 -11.89
CA GLY A 75 -6.41 2.24 -12.59
C GLY A 75 -6.25 1.86 -14.06
N ARG A 76 -6.01 2.86 -14.91
CA ARG A 76 -5.75 2.67 -16.35
C ARG A 76 -4.36 2.10 -16.64
N CYS A 77 -4.26 1.36 -17.73
CA CYS A 77 -3.00 0.82 -18.22
C CYS A 77 -2.04 1.93 -18.64
N THR A 78 -0.76 1.77 -18.33
CA THR A 78 0.27 2.77 -18.67
C THR A 78 0.68 2.78 -20.16
N LEU A 79 0.26 1.77 -20.94
CA LEU A 79 0.58 1.64 -22.37
C LEU A 79 -0.67 1.76 -23.25
N GLU A 80 -1.84 1.41 -22.71
CA GLU A 80 -3.14 1.46 -23.36
C GLU A 80 -4.05 2.34 -22.50
N GLY A 81 -3.95 3.67 -22.65
CA GLY A 81 -4.48 4.65 -21.68
C GLY A 81 -5.98 4.51 -21.35
N GLU A 82 -6.78 3.96 -22.26
CA GLU A 82 -8.22 3.73 -22.07
C GLU A 82 -8.53 2.38 -21.40
N GLU A 83 -7.61 1.41 -21.45
CA GLU A 83 -7.85 0.06 -20.97
C GLU A 83 -7.66 -0.04 -19.43
N PRO A 84 -8.52 -0.78 -18.72
CA PRO A 84 -8.29 -1.07 -17.31
C PRO A 84 -7.07 -1.98 -17.14
N ARG A 85 -6.38 -1.84 -16.00
CA ARG A 85 -5.28 -2.74 -15.63
C ARG A 85 -5.78 -4.18 -15.46
N ALA A 86 -4.96 -5.14 -15.88
CA ALA A 86 -5.25 -6.56 -15.73
C ALA A 86 -5.27 -6.97 -14.25
N PRO A 87 -6.25 -7.77 -13.80
CA PRO A 87 -6.21 -8.41 -12.49
C PRO A 87 -4.94 -9.26 -12.33
N ARG A 88 -4.32 -9.26 -11.15
CA ARG A 88 -3.19 -10.16 -10.84
C ARG A 88 -3.60 -11.64 -10.86
N ALA A 89 -4.89 -11.90 -10.69
CA ALA A 89 -5.48 -13.21 -10.80
C ALA A 89 -5.50 -13.75 -12.24
N SER A 90 -5.49 -12.88 -13.27
CA SER A 90 -5.49 -13.30 -14.67
C SER A 90 -4.32 -14.24 -15.00
N TRP A 91 -4.61 -15.28 -15.79
CA TRP A 91 -3.65 -16.17 -16.39
C TRP A 91 -2.61 -15.39 -17.22
N TYR A 92 -3.05 -14.43 -18.04
CA TYR A 92 -2.14 -13.62 -18.86
C TYR A 92 -1.21 -12.77 -17.99
N ALA A 93 -1.73 -12.20 -16.90
CA ALA A 93 -0.93 -11.45 -15.93
C ALA A 93 0.12 -12.34 -15.23
N GLN A 94 -0.25 -13.56 -14.85
CA GLN A 94 0.69 -14.53 -14.26
C GLN A 94 1.73 -15.00 -15.27
N ARG A 95 1.34 -15.26 -16.52
CA ARG A 95 2.25 -15.62 -17.61
C ARG A 95 3.26 -14.51 -17.90
N TYR A 96 2.78 -13.26 -18.03
CA TYR A 96 3.63 -12.08 -18.21
C TYR A 96 4.68 -11.96 -17.10
N ARG A 97 4.26 -12.08 -15.82
CA ARG A 97 5.17 -12.04 -14.67
C ARG A 97 6.24 -13.13 -14.76
N ILE A 98 5.86 -14.35 -15.11
CA ILE A 98 6.77 -15.50 -15.21
C ILE A 98 7.82 -15.26 -16.29
N VAL A 99 7.41 -14.83 -17.48
CA VAL A 99 8.32 -14.59 -18.60
C VAL A 99 9.24 -13.41 -18.28
N GLN A 100 8.72 -12.35 -17.67
CA GLN A 100 9.55 -11.22 -17.23
C GLN A 100 10.58 -11.67 -16.19
N GLU A 101 10.17 -12.44 -15.17
CA GLU A 101 11.08 -12.98 -14.15
C GLU A 101 12.14 -13.89 -14.77
N ALA A 102 11.79 -14.71 -15.77
CA ALA A 102 12.74 -15.52 -16.53
C ALA A 102 13.78 -14.68 -17.28
N ASN A 103 13.36 -13.56 -17.89
CA ASN A 103 14.25 -12.65 -18.63
C ASN A 103 15.11 -11.80 -17.70
N ASP A 104 14.66 -11.52 -16.49
CA ASP A 104 15.38 -10.72 -15.49
C ASP A 104 16.30 -11.57 -14.59
N LEU A 105 16.08 -12.89 -14.50
CA LEU A 105 16.94 -13.80 -13.74
C LEU A 105 18.37 -13.81 -14.30
N ARG A 106 19.32 -13.59 -13.39
CA ARG A 106 20.77 -13.68 -13.64
C ARG A 106 21.40 -14.83 -12.86
N ILE A 107 22.40 -15.47 -13.46
CA ILE A 107 23.38 -16.33 -12.79
C ILE A 107 24.52 -15.43 -12.32
N VAL A 108 24.89 -15.58 -11.06
CA VAL A 108 25.94 -14.84 -10.37
C VAL A 108 27.07 -15.81 -10.09
N ASP A 109 28.25 -15.51 -10.63
CA ASP A 109 29.48 -16.27 -10.41
C ASP A 109 30.24 -15.78 -9.16
N ILE A 110 31.26 -16.53 -8.72
CA ILE A 110 32.00 -16.29 -7.47
C ILE A 110 32.73 -14.95 -7.44
N ASP A 111 33.14 -14.46 -8.60
CA ASP A 111 33.78 -13.16 -8.78
C ASP A 111 32.78 -11.98 -8.80
N GLY A 112 31.49 -12.28 -8.66
CA GLY A 112 30.40 -11.32 -8.69
C GLY A 112 29.94 -10.94 -10.10
N THR A 113 30.48 -11.56 -11.14
CA THR A 113 29.99 -11.35 -12.51
C THR A 113 28.59 -11.92 -12.66
N GLU A 114 27.76 -11.21 -13.45
CA GLU A 114 26.37 -11.59 -13.68
C GLU A 114 26.12 -11.83 -15.16
N ARG A 115 25.46 -12.94 -15.47
CA ARG A 115 25.01 -13.27 -16.83
C ARG A 115 23.54 -13.69 -16.86
N PRO A 116 22.82 -13.49 -17.97
CA PRO A 116 21.45 -13.98 -18.13
C PRO A 116 21.31 -15.49 -17.86
N LEU A 117 20.14 -15.90 -17.35
CA LEU A 117 19.80 -17.31 -17.12
C LEU A 117 19.81 -18.13 -18.42
N SER A 118 19.47 -17.51 -19.55
CA SER A 118 19.58 -18.06 -20.90
C SER A 118 20.25 -17.03 -21.81
N SER A 119 21.10 -17.49 -22.72
CA SER A 119 21.59 -16.69 -23.85
C SER A 119 20.45 -16.34 -24.82
N GLU A 120 20.66 -15.32 -25.66
CA GLU A 120 19.90 -15.10 -26.89
C GLU A 120 20.57 -15.90 -28.04
N PRO A 121 19.82 -16.66 -28.87
CA PRO A 121 18.37 -16.88 -28.84
C PRO A 121 17.92 -17.83 -27.70
N PRO A 122 16.61 -17.84 -27.35
CA PRO A 122 16.07 -18.70 -26.29
C PRO A 122 16.44 -20.18 -26.49
N THR A 123 16.99 -20.79 -25.44
CA THR A 123 17.36 -22.22 -25.46
C THR A 123 16.16 -23.13 -25.19
N ASP A 124 16.22 -24.40 -25.64
CA ASP A 124 15.25 -25.43 -25.25
C ASP A 124 15.09 -25.56 -23.73
N GLN A 125 16.17 -25.32 -22.99
CA GLN A 125 16.15 -25.30 -21.52
C GLN A 125 15.28 -24.18 -20.98
N ARG A 126 15.31 -22.99 -21.58
CA ARG A 126 14.43 -21.87 -21.22
C ARG A 126 12.97 -22.20 -21.51
N GLN A 127 12.68 -22.81 -22.66
CA GLN A 127 11.30 -23.19 -22.98
C GLN A 127 10.75 -24.22 -21.99
N LYS A 128 11.56 -25.25 -21.66
CA LYS A 128 11.22 -26.22 -20.60
C LYS A 128 10.99 -25.52 -19.27
N PHE A 129 11.84 -24.55 -18.92
CA PHE A 129 11.70 -23.78 -17.69
C PHE A 129 10.36 -23.02 -17.63
N LEU A 130 9.98 -22.34 -18.71
CA LEU A 130 8.70 -21.64 -18.80
C LEU A 130 7.50 -22.60 -18.75
N ASN A 131 7.58 -23.75 -19.40
CA ASN A 131 6.52 -24.77 -19.38
C ASN A 131 6.31 -25.36 -17.98
N GLU A 132 7.40 -25.61 -17.25
CA GLU A 132 7.36 -26.07 -15.86
C GLU A 132 6.75 -25.02 -14.93
N LEU A 133 7.11 -23.74 -15.08
CA LEU A 133 6.47 -22.66 -14.31
C LEU A 133 5.01 -22.44 -14.71
N SER A 134 4.61 -22.74 -15.94
CA SER A 134 3.20 -22.72 -16.35
C SER A 134 2.37 -23.80 -15.66
N SER A 135 2.92 -25.00 -15.47
CA SER A 135 2.16 -26.11 -14.89
C SER A 135 2.20 -26.20 -13.36
N ARG A 136 3.05 -25.40 -12.70
CA ARG A 136 3.26 -25.45 -11.24
C ARG A 136 2.90 -24.13 -10.58
N LYS A 137 2.51 -24.18 -9.30
CA LYS A 137 2.30 -22.96 -8.48
C LYS A 137 3.61 -22.26 -8.12
N GLU A 138 4.68 -23.03 -7.95
CA GLU A 138 6.00 -22.56 -7.55
C GLU A 138 7.08 -23.59 -7.93
N TRP A 139 8.32 -23.14 -8.06
CA TRP A 139 9.48 -24.01 -8.32
C TRP A 139 10.66 -23.60 -7.45
N ALA A 140 11.21 -24.57 -6.71
CA ALA A 140 12.34 -24.37 -5.82
C ALA A 140 13.61 -23.98 -6.60
N VAL A 141 14.33 -22.98 -6.08
CA VAL A 141 15.57 -22.45 -6.68
C VAL A 141 16.62 -23.54 -6.87
N ASP A 142 16.77 -24.47 -5.92
CA ASP A 142 17.74 -25.57 -6.05
C ASP A 142 17.43 -26.50 -7.24
N ARG A 143 16.14 -26.72 -7.53
CA ARG A 143 15.72 -27.50 -8.71
C ARG A 143 15.93 -26.72 -10.01
N ILE A 144 15.78 -25.40 -9.98
CA ILE A 144 16.09 -24.53 -11.12
C ILE A 144 17.59 -24.56 -11.40
N LYS A 145 18.44 -24.46 -10.36
CA LYS A 145 19.90 -24.59 -10.49
C LYS A 145 20.29 -25.94 -11.14
N GLN A 146 19.66 -27.03 -10.71
CA GLN A 146 19.84 -28.36 -11.32
C GLN A 146 19.41 -28.38 -12.80
N HIS A 147 18.25 -27.80 -13.12
CA HIS A 147 17.71 -27.75 -14.50
C HIS A 147 18.64 -27.03 -15.47
N PHE A 148 19.27 -25.94 -15.03
CA PHE A 148 20.22 -25.16 -15.84
C PHE A 148 21.68 -25.61 -15.66
N GLY A 149 21.94 -26.69 -14.92
CA GLY A 149 23.28 -27.24 -14.73
C GLY A 149 24.26 -26.28 -14.04
N LEU A 150 23.78 -25.48 -13.09
CA LEU A 150 24.64 -24.53 -12.36
C LEU A 150 25.67 -25.27 -11.49
N ARG A 151 26.87 -24.71 -11.44
CA ARG A 151 27.95 -25.18 -10.55
C ARG A 151 27.64 -24.82 -9.09
N GLU A 152 28.27 -25.50 -8.14
CA GLU A 152 28.01 -25.31 -6.70
C GLU A 152 28.23 -23.87 -6.21
N HIS A 153 29.21 -23.16 -6.77
CA HIS A 153 29.52 -21.76 -6.45
C HIS A 153 28.68 -20.74 -7.25
N GLN A 154 27.81 -21.21 -8.15
CA GLN A 154 26.93 -20.34 -8.93
C GLN A 154 25.59 -20.18 -8.22
N HIS A 155 25.16 -18.93 -8.12
CA HIS A 155 23.88 -18.57 -7.51
C HIS A 155 22.98 -17.88 -8.51
N LEU A 156 21.68 -17.93 -8.28
CA LEU A 156 20.71 -17.09 -8.97
C LEU A 156 20.58 -15.76 -8.23
N SER A 157 20.53 -14.66 -8.97
CA SER A 157 20.30 -13.29 -8.47
C SER A 157 19.12 -13.16 -7.49
N ILE A 158 18.09 -14.00 -7.66
CA ILE A 158 16.92 -14.11 -6.76
C ILE A 158 17.29 -14.55 -5.33
N GLU A 159 18.39 -15.30 -5.15
CA GLU A 159 18.90 -15.77 -3.86
C GLU A 159 19.45 -14.60 -3.02
N ARG A 160 19.81 -13.46 -3.64
CA ARG A 160 20.18 -12.23 -2.89
C ARG A 160 19.02 -11.69 -2.06
N GLY A 161 17.78 -11.96 -2.47
CA GLY A 161 16.58 -11.66 -1.69
C GLY A 161 16.21 -12.77 -0.69
N GLU A 162 17.08 -13.77 -0.50
CA GLU A 162 16.84 -15.00 0.27
C GLU A 162 15.57 -15.76 -0.16
N ARG A 163 15.11 -15.53 -1.39
CA ARG A 163 13.96 -16.22 -1.99
C ARG A 163 14.39 -17.62 -2.38
N LYS A 164 13.65 -18.62 -1.89
CA LYS A 164 13.92 -20.05 -2.15
C LYS A 164 13.11 -20.62 -3.31
N LYS A 165 12.15 -19.86 -3.85
CA LYS A 165 11.19 -20.32 -4.87
C LYS A 165 10.87 -19.21 -5.87
N VAL A 166 10.65 -19.62 -7.12
CA VAL A 166 10.06 -18.79 -8.19
C VAL A 166 8.58 -19.13 -8.28
N ALA A 167 7.71 -18.11 -8.35
CA ALA A 167 6.28 -18.32 -8.44
C ALA A 167 5.87 -18.69 -9.87
N GLY A 168 5.13 -19.78 -10.02
CA GLY A 168 4.58 -20.23 -11.30
C GLY A 168 3.15 -19.77 -11.52
N ASN A 169 2.49 -20.33 -12.54
CA ASN A 169 1.13 -19.98 -12.94
C ASN A 169 0.15 -20.82 -12.11
N SER A 170 -0.31 -20.23 -11.01
CA SER A 170 -1.18 -20.89 -10.06
C SER A 170 -2.59 -21.13 -10.59
N VAL A 171 -3.01 -20.34 -11.60
CA VAL A 171 -4.27 -20.55 -12.34
C VAL A 171 -4.15 -21.79 -13.20
N GLU A 172 -3.15 -21.84 -14.09
CA GLU A 172 -2.98 -22.97 -14.99
C GLU A 172 -2.77 -24.29 -14.23
N ALA A 173 -1.96 -24.28 -13.16
CA ALA A 173 -1.82 -25.44 -12.29
C ALA A 173 -3.17 -25.89 -11.66
N GLY A 174 -4.04 -24.93 -11.33
CA GLY A 174 -5.39 -25.19 -10.84
C GLY A 174 -6.31 -25.78 -11.91
N LEU A 175 -6.33 -25.18 -13.10
CA LEU A 175 -7.13 -25.64 -14.24
C LEU A 175 -6.72 -27.04 -14.70
N ARG A 176 -5.41 -27.32 -14.78
CA ARG A 176 -4.88 -28.67 -15.05
C ARG A 176 -5.37 -29.71 -14.05
N LYS A 177 -5.40 -29.35 -12.76
CA LYS A 177 -5.91 -30.25 -11.71
C LYS A 177 -7.42 -30.48 -11.82
N LEU A 178 -8.17 -29.43 -12.17
CA LEU A 178 -9.62 -29.45 -12.24
C LEU A 178 -10.13 -30.22 -13.48
N PHE A 179 -9.60 -29.89 -14.65
CA PHE A 179 -10.07 -30.39 -15.95
C PHE A 179 -9.21 -31.52 -16.53
N LYS A 180 -8.05 -31.82 -15.94
CA LYS A 180 -7.22 -33.01 -16.23
C LYS A 180 -6.94 -33.21 -17.74
N LYS A 181 -7.48 -34.27 -18.34
CA LYS A 181 -7.26 -34.61 -19.75
C LYS A 181 -7.90 -33.57 -20.67
N ASP A 182 -9.05 -33.03 -20.30
CA ASP A 182 -9.77 -32.04 -21.12
C ASP A 182 -8.93 -30.77 -21.25
N PHE A 183 -8.29 -30.34 -20.16
CA PHE A 183 -7.32 -29.23 -20.21
C PHE A 183 -6.16 -29.51 -21.16
N THR A 184 -5.66 -30.75 -21.19
CA THR A 184 -4.51 -31.09 -22.03
C THR A 184 -4.88 -31.08 -23.51
N SER A 185 -6.11 -31.46 -23.84
CA SER A 185 -6.65 -31.45 -25.20
C SER A 185 -6.90 -30.02 -25.71
N ASP A 186 -7.46 -29.15 -24.86
CA ASP A 186 -7.77 -27.77 -25.23
C ASP A 186 -7.50 -26.79 -24.07
N PRO A 187 -6.22 -26.44 -23.84
CA PRO A 187 -5.87 -25.54 -22.74
C PRO A 187 -6.51 -24.15 -22.86
N MET A 188 -6.64 -23.64 -24.09
CA MET A 188 -7.06 -22.26 -24.33
C MET A 188 -8.51 -22.06 -23.97
N ARG A 189 -9.39 -23.00 -24.31
CA ARG A 189 -10.80 -22.96 -23.90
C ARG A 189 -10.96 -22.78 -22.39
N TYR A 190 -10.24 -23.56 -21.58
CA TYR A 190 -10.37 -23.48 -20.12
C TYR A 190 -9.70 -22.23 -19.53
N ILE A 191 -8.67 -21.70 -20.18
CA ILE A 191 -8.08 -20.41 -19.82
C ILE A 191 -9.09 -19.29 -20.09
N GLU A 192 -9.77 -19.30 -21.24
CA GLU A 192 -10.78 -18.30 -21.59
C GLU A 192 -12.00 -18.36 -20.68
N ILE A 193 -12.50 -19.57 -20.35
CA ILE A 193 -13.54 -19.75 -19.32
C ILE A 193 -13.11 -19.15 -17.99
N TYR A 194 -11.84 -19.37 -17.59
CA TYR A 194 -11.32 -18.81 -16.36
C TYR A 194 -11.23 -17.28 -16.38
N GLU A 195 -10.76 -16.69 -17.49
CA GLU A 195 -10.68 -15.23 -17.62
C GLU A 195 -12.06 -14.60 -17.61
N GLU A 196 -13.07 -15.21 -18.24
CA GLU A 196 -14.44 -14.74 -18.18
C GLU A 196 -15.01 -14.84 -16.75
N ALA A 197 -14.73 -15.95 -16.06
CA ALA A 197 -15.17 -16.18 -14.67
C ALA A 197 -14.60 -15.17 -13.66
N LEU A 198 -13.47 -14.51 -13.94
CA LEU A 198 -12.86 -13.55 -13.02
C LEU A 198 -13.72 -12.32 -12.75
N ASP A 199 -14.53 -11.92 -13.73
CA ASP A 199 -15.29 -10.66 -13.72
C ASP A 199 -16.79 -10.88 -13.43
N LEU A 200 -17.20 -12.12 -13.11
CA LEU A 200 -18.60 -12.45 -12.85
C LEU A 200 -18.96 -12.38 -11.35
N GLU A 201 -20.14 -11.84 -11.07
CA GLU A 201 -20.80 -12.01 -9.78
C GLU A 201 -21.25 -13.46 -9.59
N GLN A 202 -21.40 -13.90 -8.34
CA GLN A 202 -21.62 -15.31 -8.02
C GLN A 202 -22.88 -15.87 -8.70
N GLU A 203 -24.01 -15.16 -8.67
CA GLU A 203 -25.24 -15.66 -9.30
C GLU A 203 -25.08 -15.85 -10.82
N VAL A 204 -24.43 -14.87 -11.49
CA VAL A 204 -24.18 -14.91 -12.95
C VAL A 204 -23.16 -15.99 -13.30
N PHE A 205 -22.16 -16.20 -12.45
CA PHE A 205 -21.15 -17.24 -12.61
C PHE A 205 -21.79 -18.63 -12.60
N GLU A 206 -22.68 -18.91 -11.64
CA GLU A 206 -23.31 -20.23 -11.50
C GLU A 206 -24.21 -20.55 -12.69
N GLU A 207 -25.00 -19.58 -13.18
CA GLU A 207 -25.84 -19.71 -14.37
C GLU A 207 -25.00 -19.99 -15.63
N LYS A 208 -24.01 -19.15 -15.93
CA LYS A 208 -23.14 -19.32 -17.10
C LYS A 208 -22.37 -20.63 -17.08
N ALA A 209 -21.88 -21.05 -15.92
CA ALA A 209 -21.07 -22.24 -15.81
C ALA A 209 -21.84 -23.52 -16.14
N GLN A 210 -23.13 -23.56 -15.83
CA GLN A 210 -24.01 -24.68 -16.15
C GLN A 210 -24.49 -24.60 -17.60
N ASP A 211 -24.98 -23.44 -18.03
CA ASP A 211 -25.72 -23.32 -19.30
C ASP A 211 -24.81 -23.11 -20.52
N GLN A 212 -23.73 -22.33 -20.37
CA GLN A 212 -22.87 -21.93 -21.50
C GLN A 212 -21.57 -22.73 -21.57
N TRP A 213 -20.92 -22.95 -20.43
CA TRP A 213 -19.63 -23.65 -20.40
C TRP A 213 -19.76 -25.18 -20.27
N SER A 214 -20.97 -25.67 -19.98
CA SER A 214 -21.30 -27.08 -19.81
C SER A 214 -20.41 -27.79 -18.77
N LEU A 215 -20.16 -27.11 -17.64
CA LEU A 215 -19.36 -27.65 -16.55
C LEU A 215 -20.20 -28.50 -15.60
N SER A 216 -19.61 -29.56 -15.04
CA SER A 216 -20.27 -30.33 -13.97
C SER A 216 -20.33 -29.54 -12.66
N PRO A 217 -21.27 -29.84 -11.74
CA PRO A 217 -21.37 -29.14 -10.45
C PRO A 217 -20.05 -29.10 -9.64
N ASP A 218 -19.28 -30.19 -9.70
CA ASP A 218 -17.95 -30.27 -9.08
C ASP A 218 -16.93 -29.34 -9.74
N GLN A 219 -16.99 -29.21 -11.08
CA GLN A 219 -16.15 -28.28 -11.83
C GLN A 219 -16.53 -26.83 -11.55
N VAL A 220 -17.82 -26.50 -11.45
CA VAL A 220 -18.31 -25.17 -11.07
C VAL A 220 -17.77 -24.79 -9.69
N THR A 221 -17.97 -25.65 -8.69
CA THR A 221 -17.49 -25.42 -7.32
C THR A 221 -15.96 -25.30 -7.28
N GLY A 222 -15.26 -26.15 -8.02
CA GLY A 222 -13.79 -26.13 -8.12
C GLY A 222 -13.25 -24.86 -8.78
N LEU A 223 -13.90 -24.39 -9.85
CA LEU A 223 -13.54 -23.17 -10.56
C LEU A 223 -13.80 -21.93 -9.71
N PHE A 224 -14.95 -21.85 -9.04
CA PHE A 224 -15.27 -20.76 -8.11
C PHE A 224 -14.24 -20.66 -6.98
N LYS A 225 -13.87 -21.80 -6.40
CA LYS A 225 -12.80 -21.88 -5.40
C LYS A 225 -11.45 -21.45 -5.97
N LEU A 226 -11.14 -21.84 -7.21
CA LEU A 226 -9.90 -21.43 -7.86
C LEU A 226 -9.85 -19.91 -8.02
N VAL A 227 -10.90 -19.27 -8.56
CA VAL A 227 -11.02 -17.81 -8.70
C VAL A 227 -10.87 -17.10 -7.35
N SER A 228 -11.63 -17.53 -6.35
CA SER A 228 -11.68 -16.91 -5.02
C SER A 228 -10.36 -16.95 -4.23
N THR A 229 -9.46 -17.87 -4.58
CA THR A 229 -8.18 -18.07 -3.88
C THR A 229 -6.99 -17.36 -4.53
N GLN A 230 -7.19 -16.67 -5.65
CA GLN A 230 -6.11 -16.00 -6.37
C GLN A 230 -5.68 -14.67 -5.74
N PRO A 231 -4.46 -14.19 -6.06
CA PRO A 231 -3.97 -12.92 -5.56
C PRO A 231 -4.87 -11.75 -5.97
N LYS A 232 -5.29 -10.95 -4.99
CA LYS A 232 -6.05 -9.71 -5.22
C LYS A 232 -5.17 -8.60 -5.79
N GLY A 233 -5.81 -7.63 -6.45
CA GLY A 233 -5.20 -6.41 -7.00
C GLY A 233 -4.89 -6.53 -8.49
N TYR A 234 -4.26 -5.49 -9.04
CA TYR A 234 -4.07 -5.32 -10.48
C TYR A 234 -2.60 -5.13 -10.84
N THR A 235 -2.22 -5.44 -12.08
CA THR A 235 -0.89 -5.16 -12.62
C THR A 235 -0.78 -3.70 -13.10
N ASN A 236 0.33 -3.31 -13.73
CA ASN A 236 0.46 -1.98 -14.35
C ASN A 236 -0.07 -1.94 -15.80
N PHE A 237 -0.30 -3.10 -16.41
CA PHE A 237 -0.67 -3.24 -17.82
C PHE A 237 -2.06 -3.86 -17.96
N SER A 238 -2.79 -3.52 -19.02
CA SER A 238 -4.05 -4.18 -19.36
C SER A 238 -3.79 -5.57 -19.94
N ILE A 239 -4.85 -6.40 -20.02
CA ILE A 239 -4.76 -7.71 -20.70
C ILE A 239 -4.34 -7.53 -22.16
N LYS A 240 -4.87 -6.50 -22.83
CA LYS A 240 -4.51 -6.14 -24.20
C LYS A 240 -3.01 -5.83 -24.33
N ALA A 241 -2.49 -4.93 -23.50
CA ALA A 241 -1.06 -4.59 -23.49
C ALA A 241 -0.19 -5.83 -23.20
N ILE A 242 -0.61 -6.66 -22.24
CA ILE A 242 0.10 -7.90 -21.91
C ILE A 242 0.14 -8.85 -23.10
N LYS A 243 -1.00 -9.07 -23.78
CA LYS A 243 -1.08 -9.93 -24.97
C LYS A 243 -0.15 -9.44 -26.09
N ASN A 244 -0.03 -8.12 -26.28
CA ASN A 244 0.88 -7.54 -27.27
C ASN A 244 2.37 -7.69 -26.87
N LEU A 245 2.69 -7.60 -25.58
CA LEU A 245 4.07 -7.72 -25.09
C LEU A 245 4.57 -9.17 -25.00
N LEU A 246 3.68 -10.13 -24.72
CA LEU A 246 4.03 -11.51 -24.43
C LEU A 246 4.88 -12.18 -25.52
N PRO A 247 4.55 -12.11 -26.82
CA PRO A 247 5.35 -12.76 -27.87
C PRO A 247 6.82 -12.30 -27.88
N HIS A 248 7.06 -11.01 -27.68
CA HIS A 248 8.40 -10.42 -27.65
C HIS A 248 9.18 -10.81 -26.39
N LEU A 249 8.51 -10.82 -25.24
CA LEU A 249 9.10 -11.26 -23.98
C LEU A 249 9.40 -12.77 -24.00
N GLU A 250 8.53 -13.57 -24.60
CA GLU A 250 8.74 -15.01 -24.77
C GLU A 250 9.91 -15.30 -25.70
N ALA A 251 10.19 -14.43 -26.68
CA ALA A 251 11.42 -14.45 -27.48
C ALA A 251 12.69 -14.05 -26.71
N GLY A 252 12.58 -13.70 -25.42
CA GLY A 252 13.71 -13.39 -24.54
C GLY A 252 14.04 -11.90 -24.43
N MET A 253 13.29 -11.02 -25.10
CA MET A 253 13.56 -9.58 -25.06
C MET A 253 13.38 -9.01 -23.64
N THR A 254 14.16 -7.96 -23.34
CA THR A 254 13.93 -7.15 -22.14
C THR A 254 12.64 -6.34 -22.28
N LEU A 255 12.02 -5.97 -21.17
CA LEU A 255 10.76 -5.20 -21.21
C LEU A 255 10.86 -3.90 -22.02
N PRO A 256 11.93 -3.07 -21.93
CA PRO A 256 12.06 -1.89 -22.78
C PRO A 256 12.06 -2.23 -24.29
N LYS A 257 12.83 -3.23 -24.70
CA LYS A 257 12.91 -3.66 -26.10
C LYS A 257 11.59 -4.27 -26.59
N ALA A 258 10.91 -5.04 -25.74
CA ALA A 258 9.60 -5.60 -26.05
C ALA A 258 8.54 -4.50 -26.25
N LYS A 259 8.58 -3.42 -25.45
CA LYS A 259 7.70 -2.25 -25.63
C LYS A 259 7.95 -1.55 -26.96
N GLU A 260 9.20 -1.25 -27.25
CA GLU A 260 9.61 -0.62 -28.52
C GLU A 260 9.14 -1.46 -29.73
N THR A 261 9.41 -2.78 -29.69
CA THR A 261 9.03 -3.70 -30.78
C THR A 261 7.52 -3.84 -30.93
N ALA A 262 6.77 -3.77 -29.82
CA ALA A 262 5.31 -3.78 -29.82
C ALA A 262 4.68 -2.43 -30.21
N GLY A 263 5.48 -1.42 -30.57
CA GLY A 263 4.99 -0.10 -30.98
C GLY A 263 4.64 0.84 -29.82
N TYR A 264 4.97 0.48 -28.58
CA TYR A 264 4.81 1.35 -27.41
C TYR A 264 6.04 2.24 -27.25
N ILE A 265 6.13 3.27 -28.10
CA ILE A 265 7.20 4.28 -28.07
C ILE A 265 6.86 5.31 -26.97
N GLU A 266 7.84 5.70 -26.15
CA GLU A 266 7.64 6.84 -25.23
C GLU A 266 7.37 8.09 -26.06
N GLU A 267 6.25 8.78 -25.81
CA GLU A 267 5.92 10.02 -26.53
C GLU A 267 7.12 10.99 -26.51
N GLU A 268 7.51 11.48 -27.69
CA GLU A 268 8.48 12.55 -27.78
C GLU A 268 7.95 13.75 -26.99
N VAL A 269 8.77 14.23 -26.06
CA VAL A 269 8.43 15.42 -25.29
C VAL A 269 8.38 16.58 -26.26
N ASP A 270 7.22 17.22 -26.41
CA ASP A 270 7.06 18.45 -27.17
C ASP A 270 7.95 19.55 -26.57
N ASP A 271 9.10 19.79 -27.19
CA ASP A 271 10.08 20.78 -26.78
C ASP A 271 9.69 22.21 -27.20
N THR A 272 8.59 22.36 -27.95
CA THR A 272 8.05 23.66 -28.38
C THR A 272 7.22 24.34 -27.29
N LEU A 273 6.79 23.62 -26.25
CA LEU A 273 5.94 24.16 -25.19
C LEU A 273 6.63 25.28 -24.39
N ASN A 274 6.17 26.52 -24.56
CA ASN A 274 6.69 27.70 -23.83
C ASN A 274 6.05 27.92 -22.44
N ARG A 275 5.22 26.98 -21.98
CA ARG A 275 4.60 26.98 -20.65
C ARG A 275 4.17 25.58 -20.28
N LEU A 276 4.12 25.29 -18.98
CA LEU A 276 3.53 24.05 -18.49
C LEU A 276 2.02 24.00 -18.79
N PRO A 277 1.53 22.88 -19.35
CA PRO A 277 0.10 22.62 -19.60
C PRO A 277 -0.69 22.49 -18.30
N LEU A 278 -1.99 22.23 -18.33
CA LEU A 278 -2.73 21.96 -17.09
C LEU A 278 -2.29 20.61 -16.49
N PRO A 279 -2.16 20.47 -15.16
CA PRO A 279 -1.74 19.20 -14.56
C PRO A 279 -2.66 18.02 -14.92
N ASP A 280 -3.97 18.29 -15.11
CA ASP A 280 -4.96 17.28 -15.47
C ASP A 280 -4.80 16.75 -16.91
N GLU A 281 -4.17 17.51 -17.80
CA GLU A 281 -3.88 17.09 -19.19
C GLU A 281 -2.69 16.12 -19.23
N VAL A 282 -1.74 16.26 -18.29
CA VAL A 282 -0.49 15.48 -18.26
C VAL A 282 -0.59 14.25 -17.36
N VAL A 283 -1.32 14.38 -16.24
CA VAL A 283 -1.48 13.29 -15.27
C VAL A 283 -2.98 13.05 -15.09
N PRO A 284 -3.65 12.44 -16.09
CA PRO A 284 -5.06 12.12 -15.96
C PRO A 284 -5.29 11.19 -14.77
N ASN A 285 -6.43 11.35 -14.11
CA ASN A 285 -6.83 10.54 -12.95
C ASN A 285 -5.95 10.67 -11.70
N LEU A 286 -5.27 11.81 -11.50
CA LEU A 286 -4.61 12.12 -10.23
C LEU A 286 -5.64 12.35 -9.12
N THR A 287 -5.90 11.31 -8.33
CA THR A 287 -6.94 11.32 -7.27
C THR A 287 -6.52 12.06 -6.00
N ASN A 288 -5.22 12.20 -5.72
CA ASN A 288 -4.76 12.84 -4.49
C ASN A 288 -4.84 14.38 -4.62
N PRO A 289 -5.74 15.05 -3.86
CA PRO A 289 -5.97 16.50 -3.99
C PRO A 289 -4.76 17.33 -3.52
N ILE A 290 -3.95 16.82 -2.59
CA ILE A 290 -2.74 17.50 -2.10
C ILE A 290 -1.71 17.56 -3.23
N VAL A 291 -1.53 16.45 -3.94
CA VAL A 291 -0.58 16.35 -5.07
C VAL A 291 -1.05 17.22 -6.22
N LYS A 292 -2.35 17.17 -6.54
CA LYS A 292 -2.95 18.05 -7.56
C LYS A 292 -2.68 19.51 -7.23
N LYS A 293 -2.99 19.94 -6.00
CA LYS A 293 -2.71 21.30 -5.54
C LYS A 293 -1.22 21.67 -5.68
N ALA A 294 -0.31 20.78 -5.30
CA ALA A 294 1.13 21.02 -5.44
C ALA A 294 1.55 21.21 -6.91
N LEU A 295 1.04 20.39 -7.84
CA LEU A 295 1.33 20.55 -9.28
C LEU A 295 0.80 21.89 -9.82
N PHE A 296 -0.37 22.34 -9.39
CA PHE A 296 -0.89 23.66 -9.77
C PHE A 296 -0.04 24.82 -9.24
N GLU A 297 0.46 24.75 -8.00
CA GLU A 297 1.36 25.78 -7.50
C GLU A 297 2.72 25.76 -8.21
N VAL A 298 3.28 24.57 -8.48
CA VAL A 298 4.50 24.42 -9.30
C VAL A 298 4.29 25.02 -10.69
N ARG A 299 3.17 24.72 -11.35
CA ARG A 299 2.81 25.31 -12.65
C ARG A 299 2.82 26.84 -12.60
N ARG A 300 2.21 27.43 -11.58
CA ARG A 300 2.14 28.90 -11.43
C ARG A 300 3.52 29.52 -11.30
N VAL A 301 4.37 28.97 -10.43
CA VAL A 301 5.72 29.47 -10.19
C VAL A 301 6.60 29.31 -11.42
N VAL A 302 6.64 28.11 -12.02
CA VAL A 302 7.48 27.84 -13.18
C VAL A 302 7.04 28.64 -14.39
N ASN A 303 5.73 28.75 -14.67
CA ASN A 303 5.25 29.59 -15.78
C ASN A 303 5.54 31.08 -15.55
N ALA A 304 5.55 31.56 -14.31
CA ALA A 304 5.97 32.93 -14.00
C ALA A 304 7.47 33.13 -14.26
N ILE A 305 8.32 32.19 -13.86
CA ILE A 305 9.76 32.22 -14.14
C ILE A 305 10.02 32.18 -15.65
N VAL A 306 9.36 31.28 -16.38
CA VAL A 306 9.52 31.16 -17.84
C VAL A 306 9.07 32.43 -18.56
N ARG A 307 8.00 33.09 -18.08
CA ARG A 307 7.52 34.36 -18.64
C ARG A 307 8.52 35.49 -18.41
N GLU A 308 9.14 35.56 -17.23
CA GLU A 308 10.03 36.65 -16.84
C GLU A 308 11.46 36.47 -17.39
N TYR A 309 11.99 35.26 -17.33
CA TYR A 309 13.42 34.97 -17.59
C TYR A 309 13.65 34.03 -18.78
N GLY A 310 12.58 33.56 -19.44
CA GLY A 310 12.66 32.53 -20.49
C GLY A 310 12.81 31.11 -19.94
N LYS A 311 12.88 30.12 -20.84
CA LYS A 311 13.04 28.71 -20.46
C LYS A 311 14.37 28.50 -19.74
N PRO A 312 14.37 27.92 -18.52
CA PRO A 312 15.62 27.60 -17.84
C PRO A 312 16.37 26.50 -18.59
N LYS A 313 17.71 26.52 -18.52
CA LYS A 313 18.56 25.46 -19.12
C LYS A 313 18.35 24.09 -18.45
N LYS A 314 17.96 24.10 -17.18
CA LYS A 314 17.80 22.91 -16.34
C LYS A 314 16.91 23.24 -15.14
N ILE A 315 16.15 22.26 -14.69
CA ILE A 315 15.39 22.33 -13.43
C ILE A 315 15.93 21.27 -12.48
N VAL A 316 16.10 21.62 -11.20
CA VAL A 316 16.49 20.68 -10.15
C VAL A 316 15.41 20.67 -9.08
N VAL A 317 14.91 19.48 -8.75
CA VAL A 317 13.85 19.29 -7.75
C VAL A 317 14.38 18.52 -6.55
N GLU A 318 14.13 19.00 -5.34
CA GLU A 318 14.42 18.25 -4.12
C GLU A 318 13.34 17.20 -3.88
N LEU A 319 13.75 15.93 -3.76
CA LEU A 319 12.86 14.86 -3.36
C LEU A 319 12.67 14.87 -1.84
N GLY A 320 11.41 14.71 -1.41
CA GLY A 320 11.07 14.40 -0.03
C GLY A 320 11.92 13.26 0.54
N ARG A 321 12.27 13.38 1.83
CA ARG A 321 13.19 12.48 2.54
C ARG A 321 12.81 11.02 2.30
N ASP A 322 13.59 10.35 1.44
CA ASP A 322 14.02 8.96 1.55
C ASP A 322 15.17 8.76 0.59
N THR A 323 16.36 8.61 1.16
CA THR A 323 17.48 7.99 0.45
C THR A 323 17.14 6.53 0.15
N LYS A 324 17.65 6.00 -0.97
CA LYS A 324 18.03 4.58 -0.98
C LYS A 324 19.05 4.47 0.15
N GLY A 325 18.67 3.86 1.26
CA GLY A 325 19.54 3.72 2.43
C GLY A 325 20.90 3.12 2.07
N SER A 326 21.86 3.21 2.99
CA SER A 326 23.16 2.54 2.86
C SER A 326 22.97 1.05 2.53
N ALA A 327 24.01 0.38 2.02
CA ALA A 327 23.93 -1.06 1.76
C ALA A 327 23.45 -1.84 3.01
N ARG A 328 23.94 -1.44 4.19
CA ARG A 328 23.50 -1.95 5.48
C ARG A 328 22.03 -1.64 5.78
N GLU A 329 21.58 -0.41 5.60
CA GLU A 329 20.17 -0.06 5.83
C GLU A 329 19.21 -0.81 4.88
N ARG A 330 19.64 -1.05 3.63
CA ARG A 330 18.89 -1.87 2.68
C ARG A 330 18.82 -3.34 3.10
N ASP A 331 19.94 -3.91 3.54
CA ASP A 331 19.99 -5.28 4.07
C ASP A 331 19.12 -5.43 5.34
N GLU A 332 19.22 -4.49 6.28
CA GLU A 332 18.37 -4.43 7.47
C GLU A 332 16.87 -4.31 7.10
N MET A 333 16.55 -3.51 6.07
CA MET A 333 15.19 -3.40 5.55
C MET A 333 14.69 -4.70 4.91
N LEU A 334 15.52 -5.36 4.11
CA LEU A 334 15.21 -6.67 3.50
C LEU A 334 14.94 -7.72 4.58
N ARG A 335 15.85 -7.86 5.54
CA ARG A 335 15.70 -8.77 6.69
C ARG A 335 14.44 -8.48 7.48
N ARG A 336 14.12 -7.21 7.73
CA ARG A 336 12.89 -6.80 8.42
C ARG A 336 11.63 -7.16 7.61
N ASN A 337 11.63 -6.94 6.30
CA ASN A 337 10.51 -7.29 5.43
C ASN A 337 10.28 -8.80 5.41
N LYS A 338 11.35 -9.59 5.31
CA LYS A 338 11.29 -11.05 5.38
C LYS A 338 10.71 -11.54 6.70
N ARG A 339 11.18 -11.01 7.84
CA ARG A 339 10.61 -11.36 9.16
C ARG A 339 9.12 -11.06 9.24
N ARG A 340 8.68 -9.92 8.68
CA ARG A 340 7.25 -9.54 8.63
C ARG A 340 6.42 -10.45 7.73
N GLU A 341 6.99 -10.90 6.61
CA GLU A 341 6.35 -11.83 5.69
C GLU A 341 6.16 -13.20 6.35
N ALA A 342 7.21 -13.76 6.95
CA ALA A 342 7.12 -15.03 7.68
C ALA A 342 6.17 -14.95 8.89
N GLU A 343 6.20 -13.84 9.64
CA GLU A 343 5.24 -13.58 10.72
C GLU A 343 3.81 -13.54 10.19
N ARG A 344 3.58 -12.85 9.06
CA ARG A 344 2.27 -12.76 8.43
C ARG A 344 1.76 -14.13 7.98
N GLU A 345 2.60 -14.93 7.33
CA GLU A 345 2.24 -16.30 6.90
C GLU A 345 1.85 -17.18 8.10
N ARG A 346 2.63 -17.13 9.19
CA ARG A 346 2.32 -17.83 10.45
C ARG A 346 0.95 -17.40 10.99
N ILE A 347 0.70 -16.09 11.06
CA ILE A 347 -0.57 -15.54 11.55
C ILE A 347 -1.73 -15.97 10.65
N GLU A 348 -1.58 -15.88 9.33
CA GLU A 348 -2.63 -16.30 8.38
C GLU A 348 -2.95 -17.79 8.53
N ALA A 349 -1.95 -18.65 8.76
CA ALA A 349 -2.18 -20.06 9.05
C ALA A 349 -2.98 -20.27 10.35
N THR A 350 -2.58 -19.61 11.45
CA THR A 350 -3.31 -19.70 12.73
C THR A 350 -4.74 -19.18 12.62
N LEU A 351 -4.98 -18.10 11.86
CA LEU A 351 -6.33 -17.57 11.65
C LEU A 351 -7.19 -18.53 10.84
N ARG A 352 -6.64 -19.21 9.83
CA ARG A 352 -7.34 -20.26 9.07
C ARG A 352 -7.72 -21.44 9.95
N GLU A 353 -6.80 -21.91 10.80
CA GLU A 353 -7.07 -22.97 11.78
C GLU A 353 -8.13 -22.54 12.80
N GLY A 354 -8.14 -21.26 13.19
CA GLY A 354 -9.14 -20.65 14.06
C GLY A 354 -10.50 -20.37 13.43
N GLY A 355 -10.75 -20.81 12.20
CA GLY A 355 -12.04 -20.67 11.52
C GLY A 355 -12.19 -19.43 10.63
N ILE A 356 -11.10 -18.72 10.31
CA ILE A 356 -11.10 -17.59 9.37
C ILE A 356 -10.44 -18.04 8.05
N PRO A 357 -11.20 -18.59 7.09
CA PRO A 357 -10.64 -19.20 5.89
C PRO A 357 -9.88 -18.22 4.99
N HIS A 358 -10.28 -16.93 4.98
CA HIS A 358 -9.68 -15.89 4.15
C HIS A 358 -9.28 -14.64 4.98
N PRO A 359 -8.19 -14.72 5.77
CA PRO A 359 -7.79 -13.61 6.64
C PRO A 359 -7.49 -12.32 5.86
N SER A 360 -8.08 -11.21 6.27
CA SER A 360 -7.78 -9.88 5.72
C SER A 360 -6.51 -9.29 6.33
N GLY A 361 -6.00 -8.20 5.73
CA GLY A 361 -4.90 -7.44 6.33
C GLY A 361 -5.24 -6.87 7.70
N THR A 362 -6.52 -6.56 7.94
CA THR A 362 -7.02 -6.11 9.25
C THR A 362 -7.02 -7.24 10.27
N ASP A 363 -7.35 -8.47 9.87
CA ASP A 363 -7.33 -9.64 10.77
C ASP A 363 -5.90 -9.97 11.20
N VAL A 364 -4.96 -9.94 10.26
CA VAL A 364 -3.53 -10.09 10.55
C VAL A 364 -3.05 -8.99 11.52
N LEU A 365 -3.50 -7.74 11.32
CA LEU A 365 -3.18 -6.66 12.24
C LEU A 365 -3.78 -6.89 13.63
N LYS A 366 -5.06 -7.25 13.75
CA LYS A 366 -5.71 -7.59 15.01
C LYS A 366 -4.94 -8.67 15.77
N TYR A 367 -4.58 -9.76 15.09
CA TYR A 367 -3.84 -10.86 15.70
C TYR A 367 -2.46 -10.43 16.21
N ARG A 368 -1.73 -9.63 15.41
CA ARG A 368 -0.44 -9.07 15.83
C ARG A 368 -0.60 -8.22 17.09
N LEU A 369 -1.59 -7.31 17.10
CA LEU A 369 -1.84 -6.46 18.27
C LEU A 369 -2.24 -7.28 19.50
N TRP A 370 -2.98 -8.37 19.30
CA TRP A 370 -3.40 -9.29 20.34
C TRP A 370 -2.21 -9.96 21.03
N GLU A 371 -1.26 -10.52 20.27
CA GLU A 371 -0.03 -11.11 20.84
C GLU A 371 0.91 -10.05 21.47
N GLU A 372 0.97 -8.87 20.86
CA GLU A 372 1.82 -7.76 21.31
C GLU A 372 1.38 -7.22 22.69
N CYS A 373 0.09 -7.23 22.97
CA CYS A 373 -0.50 -6.84 24.26
C CYS A 373 -0.67 -8.03 25.22
N ASP A 374 0.01 -9.15 24.95
CA ASP A 374 -0.09 -10.38 25.75
C ASP A 374 -1.52 -10.88 25.94
N ARG A 375 -2.34 -10.69 24.91
CA ARG A 375 -3.77 -11.05 24.85
C ARG A 375 -4.61 -10.35 25.92
N GLN A 376 -4.14 -9.22 26.45
CA GLN A 376 -4.81 -8.42 27.45
C GLN A 376 -5.09 -7.02 26.89
N CYS A 377 -6.26 -6.45 27.18
CA CYS A 377 -6.58 -5.09 26.79
C CYS A 377 -5.72 -4.09 27.59
N PRO A 378 -4.94 -3.19 26.95
CA PRO A 378 -4.11 -2.22 27.66
C PRO A 378 -4.91 -1.20 28.50
N TYR A 379 -6.17 -0.95 28.12
CA TYR A 379 -7.05 0.00 28.79
C TYR A 379 -7.72 -0.61 30.02
N THR A 380 -8.39 -1.75 29.84
CA THR A 380 -9.23 -2.37 30.87
C THR A 380 -8.52 -3.45 31.68
N GLY A 381 -7.42 -4.03 31.18
CA GLY A 381 -6.78 -5.20 31.78
C GLY A 381 -7.56 -6.51 31.60
N ARG A 382 -8.71 -6.51 30.91
CA ARG A 382 -9.45 -7.74 30.60
C ARG A 382 -8.66 -8.60 29.61
N MET A 383 -8.67 -9.91 29.82
CA MET A 383 -8.16 -10.87 28.83
C MET A 383 -9.05 -10.86 27.60
N ILE A 384 -8.44 -10.97 26.43
CA ILE A 384 -9.11 -10.97 25.13
C ILE A 384 -9.06 -12.41 24.61
N GLY A 385 -10.22 -13.05 24.51
CA GLY A 385 -10.37 -14.35 23.85
C GLY A 385 -10.31 -14.23 22.33
N PHE A 386 -10.02 -15.34 21.64
CA PHE A 386 -10.02 -15.38 20.17
C PHE A 386 -11.40 -15.01 19.59
N GLN A 387 -12.47 -15.58 20.15
CA GLN A 387 -13.85 -15.31 19.70
C GLN A 387 -14.28 -13.86 19.99
N GLN A 388 -13.81 -13.24 21.07
CA GLN A 388 -14.11 -11.82 21.35
C GLN A 388 -13.45 -10.87 20.35
N LEU A 389 -12.40 -11.31 19.65
CA LEU A 389 -11.67 -10.50 18.68
C LEU A 389 -12.07 -10.78 17.22
N PHE A 390 -12.36 -12.05 16.90
CA PHE A 390 -12.58 -12.56 15.55
C PHE A 390 -13.94 -13.24 15.34
N GLY A 391 -14.72 -13.45 16.39
CA GLY A 391 -16.03 -14.05 16.29
C GLY A 391 -17.02 -13.18 15.50
N PRO A 392 -18.24 -13.69 15.27
CA PRO A 392 -19.27 -12.98 14.49
C PRO A 392 -19.63 -11.63 15.13
N THR A 393 -19.52 -11.53 16.45
CA THR A 393 -19.76 -10.31 17.24
C THR A 393 -18.51 -9.91 18.02
N PRO A 394 -17.54 -9.22 17.39
CA PRO A 394 -16.33 -8.78 18.08
C PRO A 394 -16.65 -7.75 19.17
N GLU A 395 -16.17 -7.97 20.38
CA GLU A 395 -16.25 -7.02 21.50
C GLU A 395 -15.03 -6.10 21.54
N VAL A 396 -13.99 -6.43 20.78
CA VAL A 396 -12.70 -5.76 20.74
C VAL A 396 -12.41 -5.22 19.35
N GLN A 397 -11.94 -3.98 19.28
CA GLN A 397 -11.61 -3.30 18.05
C GLN A 397 -10.20 -2.69 18.08
N ILE A 398 -9.72 -2.30 16.90
CA ILE A 398 -8.49 -1.53 16.77
C ILE A 398 -8.80 -0.09 17.18
N GLU A 399 -7.97 0.45 18.06
CA GLU A 399 -8.10 1.78 18.63
C GLU A 399 -6.85 2.62 18.34
N HIS A 400 -7.05 3.91 18.07
CA HIS A 400 -5.97 4.88 17.96
C HIS A 400 -5.66 5.47 19.34
N ILE A 401 -4.48 5.12 19.88
CA ILE A 401 -4.00 5.57 21.19
C ILE A 401 -4.12 7.09 21.29
N MET A 402 -3.47 7.79 20.38
CA MET A 402 -3.71 9.22 20.12
C MET A 402 -4.85 9.35 19.11
N PRO A 403 -5.93 10.10 19.42
CA PRO A 403 -7.04 10.23 18.50
C PRO A 403 -6.59 10.69 17.12
N TYR A 404 -7.02 9.98 16.08
CA TYR A 404 -6.60 10.27 14.71
C TYR A 404 -6.98 11.69 14.28
N SER A 405 -8.17 12.16 14.65
CA SER A 405 -8.67 13.51 14.33
C SER A 405 -7.77 14.64 14.87
N ARG A 406 -6.97 14.37 15.91
CA ARG A 406 -6.08 15.35 16.55
C ARG A 406 -4.60 15.12 16.23
N SER A 407 -4.19 13.88 15.98
CA SER A 407 -2.78 13.50 15.79
C SER A 407 -2.39 13.19 14.35
N LEU A 408 -3.37 12.93 13.48
CA LEU A 408 -3.20 12.45 12.10
C LEU A 408 -2.27 11.23 12.00
N ASP A 409 -2.12 10.47 13.08
CA ASP A 409 -1.17 9.38 13.18
C ASP A 409 -1.89 8.04 13.00
N ASP A 410 -1.90 7.52 11.78
CA ASP A 410 -2.41 6.18 11.47
C ASP A 410 -1.33 5.09 11.55
N SER A 411 -0.15 5.41 12.10
CA SER A 411 0.96 4.47 12.17
C SER A 411 0.65 3.27 13.07
N ALA A 412 1.31 2.15 12.80
CA ALA A 412 1.18 0.95 13.64
C ALA A 412 1.53 1.23 15.11
N ALA A 413 2.42 2.18 15.40
CA ALA A 413 2.77 2.56 16.76
C ALA A 413 1.66 3.33 17.49
N ASN A 414 0.67 3.85 16.77
CA ASN A 414 -0.50 4.52 17.35
C ASN A 414 -1.73 3.61 17.43
N LYS A 415 -1.63 2.34 17.00
CA LYS A 415 -2.74 1.38 16.98
C LYS A 415 -2.58 0.34 18.07
N THR A 416 -3.65 0.06 18.80
CA THR A 416 -3.72 -1.03 19.79
C THR A 416 -5.12 -1.66 19.80
N LEU A 417 -5.37 -2.63 20.69
CA LEU A 417 -6.69 -3.22 20.91
C LEU A 417 -7.40 -2.59 22.11
N CYS A 418 -8.68 -2.29 21.95
CA CYS A 418 -9.53 -1.82 23.04
C CYS A 418 -10.92 -2.43 22.91
N PHE A 419 -11.58 -2.68 24.04
CA PHE A 419 -12.99 -3.07 24.00
C PHE A 419 -13.84 -1.91 23.47
N ILE A 420 -14.94 -2.24 22.78
CA ILE A 420 -15.77 -1.25 22.09
C ILE A 420 -16.36 -0.23 23.07
N ASP A 421 -16.87 -0.72 24.21
CA ASP A 421 -17.39 0.09 25.32
C ASP A 421 -16.35 1.09 25.85
N GLU A 422 -15.14 0.61 26.14
CA GLU A 422 -14.07 1.42 26.69
C GLU A 422 -13.54 2.44 25.68
N ASN A 423 -13.43 2.07 24.40
CA ASN A 423 -13.05 3.01 23.35
C ASN A 423 -14.11 4.11 23.16
N ALA A 424 -15.40 3.76 23.25
CA ALA A 424 -16.48 4.73 23.21
C ALA A 424 -16.41 5.69 24.41
N ASN A 425 -16.13 5.19 25.61
CA ASN A 425 -15.93 5.99 26.81
C ASN A 425 -14.73 6.94 26.70
N LYS A 426 -13.60 6.47 26.15
CA LYS A 426 -12.42 7.30 25.88
C LYS A 426 -12.78 8.43 24.90
N GLY A 427 -13.43 8.11 23.79
CA GLY A 427 -13.82 9.05 22.76
C GLY A 427 -12.62 9.76 22.12
N ASN A 428 -12.73 11.08 21.87
CA ASN A 428 -11.67 11.86 21.22
C ASN A 428 -10.54 12.34 22.17
N ARG A 429 -10.32 11.60 23.26
CA ARG A 429 -9.33 11.93 24.31
C ARG A 429 -8.06 11.08 24.20
N THR A 430 -6.94 11.60 24.69
CA THR A 430 -5.72 10.80 24.94
C THR A 430 -5.92 9.87 26.14
N PRO A 431 -5.11 8.81 26.31
CA PRO A 431 -5.20 7.98 27.52
C PRO A 431 -4.99 8.79 28.81
N PHE A 432 -4.10 9.79 28.78
CA PHE A 432 -3.89 10.68 29.90
C PHE A 432 -5.09 11.59 30.18
N GLU A 433 -5.74 12.15 29.15
CA GLU A 433 -6.99 12.92 29.34
C GLU A 433 -8.15 12.05 29.85
N HIS A 434 -8.11 10.73 29.59
CA HIS A 434 -9.14 9.80 30.01
C HIS A 434 -8.96 9.32 31.45
N TYR A 435 -7.75 8.91 31.84
CA TYR A 435 -7.45 8.36 33.17
C TYR A 435 -6.68 9.30 34.09
N GLY A 436 -5.91 10.25 33.55
CA GLY A 436 -4.96 11.10 34.29
C GLY A 436 -5.59 12.13 35.23
N GLY A 437 -6.92 12.29 35.22
CA GLY A 437 -7.63 13.09 36.22
C GLY A 437 -7.74 12.39 37.59
N ASP A 438 -7.41 11.10 37.67
CA ASP A 438 -7.46 10.26 38.86
C ASP A 438 -6.09 9.55 39.00
N PRO A 439 -5.26 9.91 40.01
CA PRO A 439 -3.90 9.39 40.15
C PRO A 439 -3.85 7.86 40.23
N ASP A 440 -4.78 7.24 40.94
CA ASP A 440 -4.82 5.79 41.15
C ASP A 440 -5.14 5.07 39.84
N LYS A 441 -6.16 5.54 39.11
CA LYS A 441 -6.49 5.00 37.78
C LYS A 441 -5.37 5.18 36.77
N TRP A 442 -4.65 6.28 36.85
CA TRP A 442 -3.49 6.52 35.99
C TRP A 442 -2.35 5.54 36.31
N GLU A 443 -2.05 5.32 37.58
CA GLU A 443 -1.01 4.36 37.99
C GLU A 443 -1.36 2.93 37.59
N GLU A 444 -2.60 2.49 37.83
CA GLU A 444 -3.06 1.18 37.37
C GLU A 444 -2.95 1.03 35.84
N PHE A 445 -3.32 2.08 35.08
CA PHE A 445 -3.16 2.10 33.64
C PHE A 445 -1.68 1.98 33.24
N LEU A 446 -0.76 2.68 33.91
CA LEU A 446 0.68 2.58 33.66
C LEU A 446 1.23 1.17 33.91
N VAL A 447 0.72 0.49 34.93
CA VAL A 447 1.05 -0.92 35.21
C VAL A 447 0.57 -1.81 34.06
N ARG A 448 -0.66 -1.64 33.57
CA ARG A 448 -1.17 -2.37 32.38
C ARG A 448 -0.31 -2.11 31.15
N VAL A 449 0.01 -0.84 30.87
CA VAL A 449 0.84 -0.42 29.73
C VAL A 449 2.26 -1.01 29.77
N SER A 450 2.81 -1.29 30.95
CA SER A 450 4.14 -1.89 31.08
C SER A 450 4.27 -3.26 30.39
N ARG A 451 3.14 -3.99 30.23
CA ARG A 451 3.06 -5.32 29.61
C ARG A 451 3.05 -5.29 28.08
N VAL A 452 2.75 -4.15 27.46
CA VAL A 452 2.73 -4.01 26.00
C VAL A 452 4.15 -4.17 25.46
N LYS A 453 4.39 -5.12 24.55
CA LYS A 453 5.74 -5.49 24.10
C LYS A 453 6.45 -4.42 23.26
N ASP A 454 5.73 -3.68 22.41
CA ASP A 454 6.32 -2.61 21.57
C ASP A 454 6.60 -1.34 22.40
N PHE A 455 7.88 -0.95 22.46
CA PHE A 455 8.34 0.23 23.21
C PHE A 455 7.74 1.56 22.71
N ARG A 456 7.55 1.73 21.41
CA ARG A 456 7.02 2.98 20.83
C ARG A 456 5.56 3.17 21.21
N LYS A 457 4.79 2.09 21.25
CA LYS A 457 3.41 2.09 21.78
C LYS A 457 3.35 2.39 23.26
N ARG A 458 4.20 1.74 24.07
CA ARG A 458 4.32 2.08 25.51
C ARG A 458 4.57 3.57 25.70
N ARG A 459 5.49 4.15 24.92
CA ARG A 459 5.79 5.58 24.98
C ARG A 459 4.57 6.44 24.62
N LYS A 460 3.83 6.07 23.56
CA LYS A 460 2.60 6.77 23.15
C LYS A 460 1.47 6.64 24.17
N LEU A 461 1.24 5.46 24.75
CA LEU A 461 0.23 5.26 25.79
C LEU A 461 0.49 6.13 27.03
N LYS A 462 1.75 6.41 27.34
CA LYS A 462 2.18 7.27 28.46
C LYS A 462 2.22 8.76 28.13
N GLN A 463 2.08 9.13 26.86
CA GLN A 463 2.23 10.49 26.40
C GLN A 463 1.01 11.34 26.81
N LYS A 464 1.27 12.49 27.41
CA LYS A 464 0.23 13.39 27.93
C LYS A 464 -0.37 14.30 26.86
N ASN A 465 0.49 14.91 26.05
CA ASN A 465 0.12 15.93 25.07
C ASN A 465 0.37 15.46 23.64
N ILE A 466 -0.42 15.93 22.69
CA ILE A 466 -0.22 15.70 21.26
C ILE A 466 0.78 16.72 20.72
N ASP A 467 1.83 16.24 20.04
CA ASP A 467 2.81 17.10 19.37
C ASP A 467 2.30 17.51 17.99
N LEU A 468 1.86 18.77 17.86
CA LEU A 468 1.34 19.34 16.61
C LEU A 468 2.43 19.46 15.52
N GLY A 469 3.69 19.66 15.90
CA GLY A 469 4.81 19.73 14.95
C GLY A 469 5.06 18.38 14.27
N GLU A 470 4.92 17.28 15.03
CA GLU A 470 5.00 15.94 14.48
C GLU A 470 3.83 15.63 13.53
N CYS A 471 2.62 16.15 13.80
CA CYS A 471 1.44 16.00 12.94
C CYS A 471 1.67 16.61 11.55
N ILE A 472 2.20 17.84 11.49
CA ILE A 472 2.54 18.54 10.24
C ILE A 472 3.62 17.76 9.48
N SER A 473 4.64 17.26 10.18
CA SER A 473 5.71 16.49 9.55
C SER A 473 5.23 15.18 8.91
N ARG A 474 4.19 14.54 9.46
CA ARG A 474 3.59 13.31 8.91
C ARG A 474 2.80 13.57 7.62
N GLN A 475 2.07 14.68 7.53
CA GLN A 475 1.45 15.10 6.27
C GLN A 475 2.50 15.36 5.17
N LEU A 476 3.66 15.87 5.55
CA LEU A 476 4.76 16.12 4.63
C LEU A 476 5.44 14.83 4.11
N ASN A 477 5.15 13.64 4.66
CA ASN A 477 5.63 12.36 4.09
C ASN A 477 4.98 12.03 2.73
N ASP A 478 3.87 12.66 2.36
CA ASP A 478 3.29 12.63 1.01
C ASP A 478 4.20 13.28 -0.06
N SER A 479 5.27 13.98 0.37
CA SER A 479 6.24 14.65 -0.49
C SER A 479 6.91 13.74 -1.53
N ARG A 480 7.04 12.43 -1.31
CA ARG A 480 7.70 11.52 -2.27
C ARG A 480 6.89 11.34 -3.55
N TYR A 481 5.60 11.07 -3.39
CA TYR A 481 4.72 10.91 -4.54
C TYR A 481 4.55 12.25 -5.27
N ILE A 482 4.43 13.36 -4.52
CA ILE A 482 4.46 14.72 -5.08
C ILE A 482 5.71 14.92 -5.93
N SER A 483 6.90 14.63 -5.40
CA SER A 483 8.15 14.87 -6.10
C SER A 483 8.28 14.04 -7.38
N LYS A 484 7.80 12.78 -7.37
CA LYS A 484 7.76 11.92 -8.57
C LYS A 484 6.84 12.51 -9.65
N GLN A 485 5.65 12.97 -9.25
CA GLN A 485 4.69 13.59 -10.17
C GLN A 485 5.19 14.94 -10.70
N VAL A 486 5.78 15.77 -9.83
CA VAL A 486 6.40 17.05 -10.20
C VAL A 486 7.50 16.84 -11.24
N ARG A 487 8.38 15.84 -11.05
CA ARG A 487 9.41 15.52 -12.06
C ARG A 487 8.80 15.14 -13.40
N LEU A 488 7.82 14.25 -13.42
CA LEU A 488 7.14 13.83 -14.66
C LEU A 488 6.50 15.05 -15.35
N TYR A 489 5.78 15.85 -14.58
CA TYR A 489 5.10 17.05 -15.06
C TYR A 489 6.08 18.10 -15.61
N LEU A 490 7.19 18.38 -14.93
CA LEU A 490 8.18 19.36 -15.38
C LEU A 490 8.91 18.94 -16.66
N ARG A 491 9.06 17.63 -16.91
CA ARG A 491 9.67 17.14 -18.15
C ARG A 491 8.89 17.57 -19.40
N THR A 492 7.58 17.84 -19.28
CA THR A 492 6.76 18.30 -20.41
C THR A 492 7.19 19.65 -20.99
N LEU A 493 8.04 20.43 -20.31
CA LEU A 493 8.61 21.66 -20.87
C LEU A 493 9.73 21.43 -21.90
N GLY A 494 10.16 20.18 -22.12
CA GLY A 494 11.33 19.86 -22.94
C GLY A 494 12.66 20.18 -22.26
N ILE A 495 12.68 20.39 -20.93
CA ILE A 495 13.86 20.82 -20.18
C ILE A 495 14.40 19.65 -19.34
N PRO A 496 15.73 19.47 -19.24
CA PRO A 496 16.32 18.49 -18.32
C PRO A 496 15.89 18.73 -16.87
N VAL A 497 15.28 17.71 -16.25
CA VAL A 497 14.82 17.75 -14.85
C VAL A 497 15.63 16.77 -14.00
N ASP A 498 16.49 17.32 -13.17
CA ASP A 498 17.29 16.59 -12.18
C ASP A 498 16.58 16.51 -10.83
N VAL A 499 17.01 15.55 -10.04
CA VAL A 499 16.52 15.34 -8.69
C VAL A 499 17.68 15.32 -7.69
N THR A 500 17.52 16.07 -6.61
CA THR A 500 18.44 16.04 -5.46
C THR A 500 17.76 15.48 -4.22
N ARG A 501 18.55 15.06 -3.24
CA ARG A 501 18.06 14.42 -2.00
C ARG A 501 18.13 15.43 -0.86
N GLY A 502 17.11 15.49 0.00
CA GLY A 502 17.14 16.48 1.08
C GLY A 502 18.24 16.31 2.13
N GLN A 503 18.85 15.12 2.25
CA GLN A 503 20.06 14.94 3.06
C GLN A 503 21.27 15.68 2.47
N VAL A 504 21.38 15.70 1.14
CA VAL A 504 22.43 16.43 0.41
C VAL A 504 22.24 17.93 0.61
N THR A 505 21.01 18.42 0.41
CA THR A 505 20.65 19.82 0.65
C THR A 505 21.01 20.23 2.07
N HIS A 506 20.62 19.44 3.07
CA HIS A 506 20.93 19.72 4.48
C HIS A 506 22.43 19.83 4.75
N LYS A 507 23.22 18.88 4.26
CA LYS A 507 24.67 18.85 4.51
C LYS A 507 25.38 20.02 3.81
N LEU A 508 25.04 20.32 2.55
CA LEU A 508 25.59 21.48 1.84
C LEU A 508 25.18 22.80 2.51
N ARG A 509 23.92 22.94 2.92
CA ARG A 509 23.43 24.12 3.63
C ARG A 509 24.18 24.38 4.93
N HIS A 510 24.46 23.32 5.70
CA HIS A 510 25.29 23.40 6.91
C HIS A 510 26.75 23.75 6.59
N CYS A 511 27.38 23.07 5.62
CA CYS A 511 28.77 23.36 5.24
C CYS A 511 28.97 24.78 4.67
N TRP A 512 27.97 25.33 3.98
CA TRP A 512 27.97 26.72 3.51
C TRP A 512 27.50 27.72 4.57
N GLY A 513 27.26 27.25 5.80
CA GLY A 513 26.84 28.04 6.97
C GLY A 513 25.40 28.58 6.89
N LEU A 514 24.64 28.31 5.84
CA LEU A 514 23.37 29.00 5.54
C LEU A 514 22.26 28.76 6.57
N ASN A 515 22.39 27.76 7.46
CA ASN A 515 21.43 27.50 8.54
C ASN A 515 21.20 28.73 9.44
N SER A 516 22.25 29.49 9.73
CA SER A 516 22.19 30.63 10.66
C SER A 516 21.70 31.93 10.02
N ILE A 517 21.32 31.94 8.74
CA ILE A 517 20.78 33.16 8.08
C ILE A 517 19.45 33.59 8.71
N LEU A 518 18.58 32.63 9.03
CA LEU A 518 17.24 32.88 9.63
C LEU A 518 17.18 32.49 11.12
N ASN A 519 18.32 32.11 11.69
CA ASN A 519 18.46 31.73 13.09
C ASN A 519 19.86 32.09 13.60
N PRO A 520 20.07 33.35 14.03
CA PRO A 520 21.39 33.80 14.48
C PRO A 520 21.90 33.04 15.71
N ASP A 521 20.98 32.55 16.56
CA ASP A 521 21.27 31.94 17.86
C ASP A 521 21.47 30.41 17.80
N GLY A 522 21.37 29.79 16.62
CA GLY A 522 21.54 28.35 16.49
C GLY A 522 21.76 27.83 15.07
N ASP A 523 22.54 26.76 14.95
CA ASP A 523 22.85 26.08 13.67
C ASP A 523 21.75 25.08 13.26
N PHE A 524 20.49 25.43 13.50
CA PHE A 524 19.34 24.60 13.15
C PHE A 524 18.29 25.39 12.38
N LYS A 525 17.56 24.66 11.53
CA LYS A 525 16.52 25.21 10.66
C LYS A 525 15.39 25.83 11.48
N ASN A 526 15.23 27.15 11.40
CA ASN A 526 14.02 27.82 11.89
C ASN A 526 12.84 27.45 10.97
N ARG A 527 11.90 26.65 11.49
CA ARG A 527 10.74 26.17 10.72
C ARG A 527 9.59 27.16 10.75
N ASP A 528 9.65 28.17 11.61
CA ASP A 528 8.60 29.17 11.79
C ASP A 528 8.69 30.29 10.73
N ASP A 529 9.85 30.45 10.10
CA ASP A 529 10.07 31.38 8.99
C ASP A 529 10.11 30.65 7.64
N HIS A 530 9.09 30.84 6.79
CA HIS A 530 8.97 30.18 5.49
C HIS A 530 10.07 30.54 4.47
N ARG A 531 10.85 31.61 4.68
CA ARG A 531 11.96 31.99 3.78
C ARG A 531 13.06 30.92 3.72
N HIS A 532 13.10 30.00 4.68
CA HIS A 532 14.02 28.86 4.64
C HIS A 532 13.84 27.99 3.38
N HIS A 533 12.65 27.98 2.75
CA HIS A 533 12.42 27.27 1.50
C HIS A 533 13.21 27.85 0.34
N ALA A 534 13.41 29.17 0.30
CA ALA A 534 14.22 29.83 -0.71
C ALA A 534 15.71 29.50 -0.53
N ILE A 535 16.19 29.45 0.72
CA ILE A 535 17.56 29.00 1.03
C ILE A 535 17.78 27.56 0.54
N ASP A 536 16.84 26.66 0.83
CA ASP A 536 16.91 25.27 0.34
C ASP A 536 16.91 25.24 -1.20
N ALA A 537 16.08 26.04 -1.88
CA ALA A 537 16.03 26.12 -3.35
C ALA A 537 17.35 26.60 -3.97
N VAL A 538 18.03 27.58 -3.37
CA VAL A 538 19.37 28.02 -3.80
C VAL A 538 20.37 26.87 -3.69
N VAL A 539 20.35 26.13 -2.58
CA VAL A 539 21.25 24.99 -2.39
C VAL A 539 20.98 23.88 -3.41
N VAL A 540 19.71 23.60 -3.68
CA VAL A 540 19.26 22.63 -4.68
C VAL A 540 19.75 23.02 -6.07
N ALA A 541 19.60 24.29 -6.46
CA ALA A 541 20.02 24.78 -7.78
C ALA A 541 21.53 24.67 -8.01
N LEU A 542 22.35 24.85 -6.96
CA LEU A 542 23.82 24.76 -7.02
C LEU A 542 24.36 23.34 -6.79
N THR A 543 23.50 22.38 -6.46
CA THR A 543 23.91 20.98 -6.29
C THR A 543 24.19 20.36 -7.67
N ASN A 544 25.34 19.69 -7.81
CA ASN A 544 25.80 19.10 -9.07
C ASN A 544 26.39 17.69 -8.83
N ALA A 545 26.81 17.02 -9.91
CA ALA A 545 27.36 15.67 -9.84
C ALA A 545 28.60 15.57 -8.95
N TYR A 546 29.43 16.62 -8.85
CA TYR A 546 30.58 16.65 -7.95
C TYR A 546 30.17 16.57 -6.48
N HIS A 547 29.21 17.41 -6.06
CA HIS A 547 28.67 17.39 -4.69
C HIS A 547 28.07 16.02 -4.35
N LEU A 548 27.31 15.43 -5.28
CA LEU A 548 26.68 14.12 -5.12
C LEU A 548 27.72 12.99 -5.03
N ASN A 549 28.72 12.98 -5.92
CA ASN A 549 29.77 11.97 -5.93
C ASN A 549 30.65 12.01 -4.67
N ARG A 550 31.02 13.22 -4.20
CA ARG A 550 31.77 13.38 -2.95
C ARG A 550 30.99 12.90 -1.73
N LEU A 551 29.72 13.28 -1.62
CA LEU A 551 28.85 12.80 -0.54
C LEU A 551 28.66 11.29 -0.61
N SER A 552 28.47 10.72 -1.81
CA SER A 552 28.32 9.27 -1.95
C SER A 552 29.55 8.52 -1.46
N LYS A 553 30.76 9.02 -1.77
CA LYS A 553 32.01 8.40 -1.31
C LYS A 553 32.16 8.48 0.22
N SER A 554 31.83 9.61 0.84
CA SER A 554 31.93 9.74 2.31
C SER A 554 30.93 8.93 3.12
N TYR A 555 29.83 8.48 2.51
CA TYR A 555 28.91 7.55 3.18
C TYR A 555 29.41 6.11 3.16
N HIS A 556 30.37 5.80 2.28
CA HIS A 556 30.93 4.45 2.11
C HIS A 556 32.27 4.26 2.83
N PHE A 557 33.05 5.33 2.96
CA PHE A 557 34.30 5.35 3.72
C PHE A 557 34.04 6.20 4.97
N GLU A 558 34.33 5.71 6.18
CA GLU A 558 34.19 6.43 7.46
C GLU A 558 35.09 7.68 7.58
N GLU A 559 35.50 8.27 6.46
CA GLU A 559 36.17 9.56 6.40
C GLU A 559 35.12 10.67 6.49
N GLY A 560 35.04 11.29 7.67
CA GLY A 560 34.22 12.48 7.86
C GLY A 560 34.58 13.57 6.84
N ILE A 561 33.62 13.99 6.00
CA ILE A 561 33.82 15.17 5.15
C ILE A 561 34.02 16.36 6.06
N ARG A 562 35.22 16.96 6.00
CA ARG A 562 35.51 18.17 6.77
C ARG A 562 34.99 19.45 6.11
N GLU A 563 34.96 19.62 4.79
CA GLU A 563 34.49 20.89 4.22
C GLU A 563 34.02 20.80 2.75
N PHE A 564 32.86 21.39 2.44
CA PHE A 564 32.53 21.83 1.08
C PHE A 564 32.86 23.31 0.99
N THR A 565 33.68 23.69 0.01
CA THR A 565 33.95 25.10 -0.26
C THR A 565 32.66 25.80 -0.68
N MET A 566 32.56 27.09 -0.36
CA MET A 566 31.44 27.89 -0.86
C MET A 566 31.47 27.95 -2.39
N PRO A 567 30.31 28.05 -3.05
CA PRO A 567 30.22 28.15 -4.50
C PRO A 567 31.07 29.29 -5.10
N TRP A 568 31.12 30.43 -4.42
CA TRP A 568 31.98 31.57 -4.75
C TRP A 568 32.21 32.47 -3.52
N GLU A 569 33.14 33.40 -3.61
CA GLU A 569 33.44 34.37 -2.55
C GLU A 569 32.25 35.30 -2.30
N GLY A 570 31.91 35.52 -1.02
CA GLY A 570 30.78 36.37 -0.65
C GLY A 570 29.39 35.74 -0.85
N PHE A 571 29.31 34.48 -1.32
CA PHE A 571 28.05 33.75 -1.56
C PHE A 571 27.06 33.87 -0.41
N ARG A 572 27.51 33.57 0.82
CA ARG A 572 26.66 33.65 2.02
C ARG A 572 26.05 35.04 2.22
N LYS A 573 26.85 36.10 2.03
CA LYS A 573 26.39 37.50 2.19
C LYS A 573 25.33 37.85 1.16
N GLN A 574 25.52 37.43 -0.09
CA GLN A 574 24.56 37.65 -1.17
C GLN A 574 23.25 36.88 -0.94
N VAL A 575 23.33 35.61 -0.52
CA VAL A 575 22.13 34.82 -0.19
C VAL A 575 21.37 35.47 0.96
N LYS A 576 22.07 35.95 2.01
CA LYS A 576 21.43 36.67 3.11
C LYS A 576 20.70 37.93 2.62
N ALA A 577 21.35 38.77 1.81
CA ALA A 577 20.74 39.99 1.28
C ALA A 577 19.46 39.67 0.47
N VAL A 578 19.53 38.68 -0.42
CA VAL A 578 18.35 38.25 -1.19
C VAL A 578 17.24 37.74 -0.26
N VAL A 579 17.57 36.91 0.73
CA VAL A 579 16.59 36.34 1.67
C VAL A 579 15.92 37.42 2.54
N ASP A 580 16.67 38.44 2.94
CA ASP A 580 16.14 39.56 3.71
C ASP A 580 15.09 40.36 2.91
N ASP A 581 15.26 40.44 1.58
CA ASP A 581 14.34 41.15 0.67
C ASP A 581 13.14 40.29 0.19
N ILE A 582 13.08 39.00 0.51
CA ILE A 582 11.98 38.12 0.06
C ILE A 582 10.67 38.48 0.75
N VAL A 583 9.66 38.84 -0.06
CA VAL A 583 8.26 38.87 0.35
C VAL A 583 7.61 37.50 0.08
N VAL A 584 7.22 36.81 1.14
CA VAL A 584 6.59 35.48 1.02
C VAL A 584 5.18 35.62 0.42
N SER A 585 4.97 35.01 -0.75
CA SER A 585 3.65 34.97 -1.39
C SER A 585 2.77 33.92 -0.73
N HIS A 586 1.66 34.37 -0.14
CA HIS A 586 0.64 33.49 0.43
C HIS A 586 -0.54 33.37 -0.53
N ARG A 587 -0.99 32.14 -0.80
CA ARG A 587 -2.18 31.92 -1.61
C ARG A 587 -3.40 32.52 -0.91
N VAL A 588 -4.09 33.42 -1.60
CA VAL A 588 -5.37 33.96 -1.14
C VAL A 588 -6.44 32.87 -1.25
N THR A 589 -7.21 32.69 -0.18
CA THR A 589 -8.40 31.82 -0.20
C THR A 589 -9.64 32.70 -0.31
N ARG A 590 -10.10 32.93 -1.54
CA ARG A 590 -11.40 33.57 -1.83
C ARG A 590 -12.37 32.46 -2.22
N LYS A 591 -12.80 31.68 -1.23
CA LYS A 591 -13.76 30.59 -1.45
C LYS A 591 -15.15 31.14 -1.68
#